data_AF-A0A2E6GJT6-F1
#
_entry.id   AF-A0A2E6GJT6-F1
#
_cell.length_a   1.000
_cell.length_b   1.000
_cell.length_c   1.000
_cell.angle_alpha   90.00
_cell.angle_beta   90.00
_cell.angle_gamma   90.00
#
_symmetry.space_group_name_H-M   'P 1'
#
loop_
_entity.id
_entity.type
_entity.pdbx_description
1 polymer ?
#
loop_
_entity_poly.entity_id
_entity_poly.type
_entity_poly.pdbx_seq_one_letter_code
_entity_poly.pdbx_strand_id
1 'polypeptide(L)'
;MCGLWEHSSVLVWIFLAGAAAMAIMSRVLNDHLLVPPDPPKNIWFRKKNFVKPSYFMKPDLYFDELGCKLAWRFTIVASVTGSAFLLIMFLLLSCKQA
;
A
#
# COMPACT_ATOMS: atom_id res chain seq x y z
N MET A 1 22.82 25.28 -15.86
CA MET A 1 21.50 25.46 -16.52
C MET A 1 20.72 24.17 -16.39
N CYS A 2 19.60 24.18 -15.66
CA CYS A 2 18.74 23.02 -15.43
C CYS A 2 18.03 22.59 -16.72
N GLY A 3 18.73 21.87 -17.60
CA GLY A 3 18.23 21.31 -18.87
C GLY A 3 17.35 20.07 -18.72
N LEU A 4 16.80 19.81 -17.53
CA LEU A 4 15.98 18.64 -17.21
C LEU A 4 14.47 18.94 -17.18
N TRP A 5 14.03 20.07 -17.74
CA TRP A 5 12.61 20.45 -17.73
C TRP A 5 11.69 19.39 -18.37
N GLU A 6 12.12 18.81 -19.50
CA GLU A 6 11.35 17.78 -20.20
C GLU A 6 11.32 16.45 -19.43
N HIS A 7 12.43 16.07 -18.79
CA HIS A 7 12.47 14.87 -17.95
C HIS A 7 11.70 15.07 -16.63
N SER A 8 11.70 16.29 -16.09
CA SER A 8 10.95 16.66 -14.90
C SER A 8 9.44 16.61 -15.14
N SER A 9 8.96 17.06 -16.31
CA SER A 9 7.53 17.03 -16.62
C SER A 9 7.02 15.60 -16.77
N VAL A 10 7.77 14.73 -17.45
CA VAL A 10 7.45 13.30 -17.59
C VAL A 10 7.40 12.61 -16.23
N LEU A 11 8.38 12.85 -15.35
CA LEU A 11 8.39 12.29 -13.99
C LEU A 11 7.18 12.76 -13.15
N VAL A 12 6.80 14.03 -13.28
CA VAL A 12 5.60 14.56 -12.60
C VAL A 12 4.33 13.89 -13.10
N TRP A 13 4.19 13.65 -14.41
CA TRP A 13 3.04 12.91 -14.96
C TRP A 13 2.99 11.46 -14.48
N ILE A 14 4.14 10.78 -14.42
CA ILE A 14 4.24 9.42 -13.87
C ILE A 14 3.81 9.42 -12.40
N PHE A 15 4.27 10.40 -11.62
CA PHE A 15 3.88 10.54 -10.22
C PHE A 15 2.36 10.78 -10.08
N LEU A 16 1.78 11.67 -10.87
CA LEU A 16 0.34 11.99 -10.82
C LEU A 16 -0.52 10.78 -11.21
N ALA A 17 -0.14 10.08 -12.28
CA ALA A 17 -0.83 8.88 -12.74
C ALA A 17 -0.73 7.74 -11.72
N GLY A 18 0.46 7.55 -11.14
CA GLY A 18 0.70 6.57 -10.07
C GLY A 18 -0.12 6.87 -8.82
N ALA A 19 -0.20 8.13 -8.40
CA ALA A 19 -1.01 8.56 -7.25
C ALA A 19 -2.51 8.31 -7.48
N ALA A 20 -3.02 8.63 -8.67
CA ALA A 20 -4.41 8.35 -9.03
C ALA A 20 -4.71 6.85 -9.04
N ALA A 21 -3.82 6.04 -9.62
CA ALA A 21 -3.95 4.58 -9.63
C ALA A 21 -3.93 3.99 -8.22
N MET A 22 -3.05 4.50 -7.34
CA MET A 22 -3.03 4.10 -5.92
C MET A 22 -4.35 4.44 -5.23
N ALA A 23 -4.92 5.62 -5.43
CA ALA A 23 -6.19 5.99 -4.80
C ALA A 23 -7.34 5.06 -5.22
N ILE A 24 -7.42 4.70 -6.51
CA ILE A 24 -8.42 3.77 -7.03
C ILE A 24 -8.21 2.37 -6.46
N MET A 25 -6.98 1.84 -6.53
CA MET A 25 -6.68 0.51 -6.01
C MET A 25 -6.86 0.43 -4.50
N SER A 26 -6.51 1.48 -3.74
CA SER A 26 -6.74 1.56 -2.29
C SER A 26 -8.22 1.42 -1.95
N ARG A 27 -9.10 2.07 -2.72
CA ARG A 27 -10.55 1.96 -2.52
C ARG A 27 -11.04 0.54 -2.77
N VAL A 28 -10.64 -0.06 -3.89
CA VAL A 28 -11.01 -1.44 -4.24
C VAL A 28 -10.42 -2.45 -3.24
N LEU A 29 -9.19 -2.20 -2.76
CA LEU A 29 -8.54 -3.04 -1.77
C LEU A 29 -9.28 -2.99 -0.42
N ASN A 30 -9.81 -1.84 -0.05
CA ASN A 30 -10.65 -1.65 1.13
C ASN A 30 -11.95 -2.48 1.07
N ASP A 31 -12.52 -2.61 -0.12
CA ASP A 31 -13.70 -3.45 -0.35
C ASP A 31 -13.37 -4.96 -0.26
N HIS A 32 -12.09 -5.33 -0.44
CA HIS A 32 -11.57 -6.69 -0.32
C HIS A 32 -10.85 -6.97 1.01
N LEU A 33 -10.82 -6.02 1.95
CA LEU A 33 -10.41 -6.31 3.33
C LEU A 33 -11.50 -7.22 3.93
N LEU A 34 -11.23 -8.52 3.99
CA LEU A 34 -12.21 -9.48 4.50
C LEU A 34 -12.24 -9.49 6.02
N VAL A 35 -13.48 -9.75 6.45
CA VAL A 35 -14.03 -10.06 7.77
C VAL A 35 -13.08 -10.90 8.63
N PRO A 36 -13.12 -10.74 9.98
CA PRO A 36 -12.37 -11.55 10.92
C PRO A 36 -12.34 -13.04 10.55
N PRO A 37 -11.19 -13.72 10.72
CA PRO A 37 -11.07 -15.14 10.42
C PRO A 37 -12.13 -15.92 11.18
N ASP A 38 -12.64 -16.99 10.56
CA ASP A 38 -13.56 -17.92 11.23
C ASP A 38 -12.97 -18.35 12.57
N PRO A 39 -13.78 -18.38 13.65
CA PRO A 39 -13.30 -18.79 14.96
C PRO A 39 -12.67 -20.20 14.82
N PRO A 40 -11.50 -20.44 15.43
CA PRO A 40 -10.79 -21.70 15.26
C PRO A 40 -11.70 -22.88 15.64
N LYS A 41 -11.85 -23.84 14.70
CA LYS A 41 -12.71 -25.04 14.84
C LYS A 41 -12.36 -25.96 16.02
N ASN A 42 -11.26 -25.67 16.72
CA ASN A 42 -10.87 -26.33 17.95
C ASN A 42 -11.57 -25.68 19.15
N ILE A 43 -12.84 -26.05 19.36
CA ILE A 43 -13.73 -25.65 20.47
C ILE A 43 -13.24 -26.19 21.84
N TRP A 44 -11.98 -26.59 21.96
CA TRP A 44 -11.39 -27.11 23.20
C TRP A 44 -11.16 -26.02 24.26
N PHE A 45 -11.32 -24.74 23.92
CA PHE A 45 -11.21 -23.64 24.88
C PHE A 45 -12.52 -23.28 25.60
N ARG A 46 -13.54 -24.16 25.58
CA ARG A 46 -14.75 -24.03 26.40
C ARG A 46 -14.55 -24.50 27.85
N LYS A 47 -13.38 -24.23 28.45
CA LYS A 47 -13.13 -24.46 29.88
C LYS A 47 -12.45 -23.24 30.49
N LYS A 48 -13.30 -22.32 30.98
CA LYS A 48 -13.03 -21.22 31.91
C LYS A 48 -11.80 -20.33 31.58
N ASN A 49 -12.08 -19.17 30.97
CA ASN A 49 -11.40 -17.89 31.18
C ASN A 49 -9.92 -17.73 30.76
N PHE A 50 -9.44 -18.45 29.74
CA PHE A 50 -8.15 -18.12 29.12
C PHE A 50 -8.28 -17.99 27.60
N VAL A 51 -9.05 -16.99 27.16
CA VAL A 51 -8.88 -16.48 25.80
C VAL A 51 -7.61 -15.64 25.82
N LYS A 52 -6.54 -16.08 25.12
CA LYS A 52 -5.31 -15.29 25.03
C LYS A 52 -5.63 -13.89 24.45
N PRO A 53 -5.06 -12.80 24.98
CA PRO A 53 -5.27 -11.44 24.45
C PRO A 53 -4.95 -11.31 22.96
N SER A 54 -4.07 -12.18 22.44
CA SER A 54 -3.75 -12.28 21.01
C SER A 54 -4.96 -12.58 20.11
N TYR A 55 -6.03 -13.19 20.65
CA TYR A 55 -7.28 -13.43 19.90
C TYR A 55 -8.25 -12.25 19.97
N PHE A 56 -8.01 -11.27 20.86
CA PHE A 56 -8.73 -9.99 20.90
C PHE A 56 -7.93 -8.86 20.23
N MET A 57 -6.64 -9.07 20.00
CA MET A 57 -5.84 -8.24 19.11
C MET A 57 -6.49 -8.33 17.74
N LYS A 58 -6.76 -7.15 17.16
CA LYS A 58 -7.40 -6.93 15.85
C LYS A 58 -7.20 -8.15 14.95
N PRO A 59 -8.28 -8.76 14.41
CA PRO A 59 -8.11 -9.88 13.49
C PRO A 59 -7.10 -9.42 12.45
N ASP A 60 -6.02 -10.20 12.27
CA ASP A 60 -5.15 -10.02 11.14
C ASP A 60 -6.08 -9.97 9.92
N LEU A 61 -6.24 -8.77 9.36
CA LEU A 61 -7.17 -8.54 8.27
C LEU A 61 -6.54 -9.22 7.07
N TYR A 62 -6.96 -10.44 6.80
CA TYR A 62 -6.48 -11.20 5.66
C TYR A 62 -7.21 -10.71 4.43
N PHE A 63 -6.43 -10.39 3.40
CA PHE A 63 -6.99 -10.19 2.08
C PHE A 63 -7.42 -11.53 1.50
N ASP A 64 -8.56 -11.55 0.82
CA ASP A 64 -8.94 -12.67 -0.05
C ASP A 64 -7.88 -12.91 -1.14
N GLU A 65 -7.91 -14.03 -1.86
CA GLU A 65 -6.95 -14.30 -2.96
C GLU A 65 -6.90 -13.16 -3.98
N LEU A 66 -8.06 -12.60 -4.31
CA LEU A 66 -8.19 -11.43 -5.19
C LEU A 66 -7.61 -10.16 -4.54
N GLY A 67 -7.88 -9.94 -3.25
CA GLY A 67 -7.32 -8.83 -2.48
C GLY A 67 -5.79 -8.92 -2.37
N CYS A 68 -5.23 -10.11 -2.23
CA CYS A 68 -3.78 -10.35 -2.16
C CYS A 68 -3.10 -10.01 -3.49
N LYS A 69 -3.69 -10.44 -4.62
CA LYS A 69 -3.21 -10.08 -5.96
C LYS A 69 -3.30 -8.57 -6.20
N LEU A 70 -4.35 -7.92 -5.70
CA LEU A 70 -4.52 -6.47 -5.81
C LEU A 70 -3.54 -5.71 -4.91
N ALA A 71 -3.29 -6.20 -3.69
CA ALA A 71 -2.30 -5.67 -2.76
C ALA A 71 -0.89 -5.72 -3.36
N TRP A 72 -0.52 -6.83 -4.01
CA TRP A 72 0.76 -6.95 -4.71
C TRP A 72 0.91 -5.90 -5.82
N ARG A 73 -0.15 -5.70 -6.62
CA ARG A 73 -0.17 -4.65 -7.67
C ARG A 73 -0.06 -3.26 -7.07
N PHE A 74 -0.75 -3.01 -5.95
CA PHE A 74 -0.67 -1.75 -5.22
C PHE A 74 0.76 -1.47 -4.74
N THR A 75 1.46 -2.47 -4.19
CA THR A 75 2.85 -2.34 -3.76
C THR A 75 3.78 -1.96 -4.91
N ILE A 76 3.61 -2.58 -6.08
CA ILE A 76 4.39 -2.24 -7.29
C ILE A 76 4.14 -0.78 -7.67
N VAL A 77 2.89 -0.35 -7.81
CA VAL A 77 2.57 1.03 -8.19
C VAL A 77 3.08 2.01 -7.13
N ALA A 78 2.96 1.71 -5.85
CA ALA A 78 3.49 2.54 -4.77
C ALA A 78 5.01 2.72 -4.87
N SER A 79 5.75 1.64 -5.13
CA SER A 79 7.20 1.72 -5.32
C SER A 79 7.63 2.55 -6.55
N VAL A 80 6.93 2.41 -7.68
CA VAL A 80 7.19 3.20 -8.90
C VAL A 80 6.87 4.67 -8.66
N THR A 81 5.75 4.96 -8.00
CA THR A 81 5.33 6.33 -7.71
C THR A 81 6.27 6.99 -6.71
N GLY A 82 6.66 6.28 -5.65
CA GLY A 82 7.62 6.75 -4.65
C GLY A 82 9.01 6.99 -5.21
N SER A 83 9.50 6.09 -6.09
CA SER A 83 10.79 6.30 -6.76
C SER A 83 10.76 7.50 -7.71
N ALA A 84 9.68 7.69 -8.47
CA ALA A 84 9.49 8.89 -9.29
C ALA A 84 9.52 10.17 -8.44
N PHE A 85 8.86 10.17 -7.27
CA PHE A 85 8.88 11.31 -6.34
C PHE A 85 10.30 11.60 -5.81
N LEU A 86 11.05 10.58 -5.41
CA LEU A 86 12.42 10.74 -4.93
C LEU A 86 13.34 11.31 -6.01
N LEU A 87 13.18 10.88 -7.26
CA LEU A 87 13.93 11.43 -8.39
C LEU A 87 13.57 12.90 -8.64
N ILE A 88 12.29 13.27 -8.56
CA ILE A 88 11.87 14.69 -8.67
C ILE A 88 12.53 15.51 -7.56
N MET A 89 12.47 15.05 -6.31
CA MET A 89 13.08 15.77 -5.18
C MET A 89 14.59 15.89 -5.32
N PHE A 90 15.26 14.82 -5.75
CA PHE A 90 16.71 14.84 -6.01
C PHE A 90 17.07 15.87 -7.08
N LEU A 91 16.32 15.93 -8.19
CA LEU A 91 16.53 16.91 -9.26
C LEU A 91 16.30 18.35 -8.77
N LEU A 92 15.24 18.59 -8.00
CA LEU A 92 14.93 19.91 -7.44
C LEU A 92 16.01 20.40 -6.47
N LEU A 93 16.49 19.52 -5.58
CA LEU A 93 17.55 19.85 -4.61
C LEU A 93 18.90 20.08 -5.31
N SER A 94 19.25 19.22 -6.26
CA SER A 94 20.52 19.33 -7.01
C SER A 94 20.58 20.59 -7.86
N CYS A 95 19.45 21.03 -8.43
CA CYS A 95 19.37 22.29 -9.19
C CYS A 95 19.57 23.53 -8.32
N LYS A 96 19.38 23.46 -7.00
CA LYS A 96 19.53 24.61 -6.09
C LYS A 96 20.95 24.77 -5.56
N GLN A 97 21.81 23.77 -5.71
CA GLN A 97 23.20 23.76 -5.26
C GLN A 97 24.21 24.27 -6.31
N ALA A 98 23.76 24.62 -7.52
CA ALA A 98 24.59 25.11 -8.62
C ALA A 98 24.43 26.60 -8.89
#